data_AF-A0A950FNW2-F1
#
_entry.id   AF-A0A950FNW2-F1
#
_cell.length_a   1.000
_cell.length_b   1.000
_cell.length_c   1.000
_cell.angle_alpha   90.00
_cell.angle_beta   90.00
_cell.angle_gamma   90.00
#
_symmetry.space_group_name_H-M   'P 1'
#
loop_
_entity.id
_entity.type
_entity.pdbx_description
1 polymer ?
#
loop_
_entity_poly.entity_id
_entity_poly.type
_entity_poly.pdbx_seq_one_letter_code
_entity_poly.pdbx_strand_id
1 'polypeptide(L)'
;MDSFFNRAMEQAKQLQQIAADAMQKGYEQATPLVQQGVAKAQELQKTLIEQTPHLTAAAQEQANAAMQHAGAFIATGKTVLEAGTAQAQQHLSIFADQARKAADATFSAVQSATQKSAPGTPPTPPPPPPPEPPKPPGSTY
;
A
#
# COMPACT_ATOMS: atom_id res chain seq x y z
N MET A 1 10.20 -14.10 4.66
CA MET A 1 9.23 -13.14 4.09
C MET A 1 9.79 -11.72 4.05
N ASP A 2 10.78 -11.40 4.89
CA ASP A 2 11.27 -10.03 5.14
C ASP A 2 11.95 -9.37 3.93
N SER A 3 12.64 -10.12 3.07
CA SER A 3 13.34 -9.56 1.90
C SER A 3 12.38 -8.99 0.84
N PHE A 4 11.20 -9.56 0.67
CA PHE A 4 10.22 -9.12 -0.33
C PHE A 4 9.45 -7.90 0.13
N PHE A 5 9.02 -7.89 1.40
CA PHE A 5 8.37 -6.72 1.99
C PHE A 5 9.31 -5.54 2.12
N ASN A 6 10.58 -5.78 2.46
CA ASN A 6 11.60 -4.73 2.36
C ASN A 6 11.73 -4.19 0.94
N ARG A 7 11.78 -5.08 -0.07
CA ARG A 7 11.89 -4.67 -1.47
C ARG A 7 10.65 -3.90 -1.95
N ALA A 8 9.45 -4.32 -1.55
CA ALA A 8 8.20 -3.64 -1.86
C ALA A 8 8.13 -2.26 -1.18
N MET A 9 8.52 -2.15 0.09
CA MET A 9 8.66 -0.86 0.79
C MET A 9 9.68 0.05 0.10
N GLU A 10 10.82 -0.50 -0.31
CA GLU A 10 11.87 0.27 -0.98
C GLU A 10 11.38 0.77 -2.36
N GLN A 11 10.73 -0.09 -3.13
CA GLN A 11 10.11 0.28 -4.41
C GLN A 11 9.00 1.33 -4.23
N ALA A 12 8.15 1.18 -3.21
CA ALA A 12 7.13 2.15 -2.83
C ALA A 12 7.73 3.53 -2.50
N LYS A 13 8.78 3.56 -1.69
CA LYS A 13 9.48 4.80 -1.33
C LYS A 13 10.15 5.44 -2.55
N GLN A 14 10.76 4.63 -3.41
CA GLN A 14 11.36 5.08 -4.66
C GLN A 14 10.30 5.64 -5.62
N LEU A 15 9.10 5.03 -5.70
CA LEU A 15 7.98 5.55 -6.48
C LEU A 15 7.55 6.94 -6.01
N GLN A 16 7.43 7.15 -4.70
CA GLN A 16 7.14 8.48 -4.13
C GLN A 16 8.22 9.51 -4.47
N GLN A 17 9.51 9.15 -4.35
CA GLN A 17 10.60 10.06 -4.68
C GLN A 17 10.62 10.41 -6.17
N ILE A 18 10.50 9.41 -7.04
CA ILE A 18 10.45 9.59 -8.48
C ILE A 18 9.28 10.49 -8.87
N ALA A 19 8.10 10.26 -8.30
CA ALA A 19 6.93 11.08 -8.52
C ALA A 19 7.12 12.53 -8.07
N ALA A 20 7.70 12.74 -6.88
CA ALA A 20 7.99 14.07 -6.36
C ALA A 20 9.00 14.81 -7.25
N ASP A 21 10.10 14.14 -7.63
CA ASP A 21 11.10 14.67 -8.55
C ASP A 21 10.50 14.94 -9.93
N ALA A 22 9.63 14.08 -10.44
CA ALA A 22 8.95 14.24 -11.73
C ALA A 22 7.91 15.38 -11.73
N MET A 23 7.33 15.72 -10.57
CA MET A 23 6.52 16.93 -10.46
C MET A 23 7.37 18.19 -10.34
N GLN A 24 8.48 18.10 -9.60
CA GLN A 24 9.34 19.24 -9.31
C GLN A 24 10.20 19.61 -10.52
N LYS A 25 10.60 18.62 -11.32
CA LYS A 25 11.30 18.78 -12.59
C LYS A 25 10.25 18.79 -13.71
N GLY A 26 10.24 19.81 -14.55
CA GLY A 26 9.26 19.95 -15.65
C GLY A 26 9.25 18.76 -16.63
N TYR A 27 8.22 18.67 -17.48
CA TYR A 27 7.93 17.52 -18.36
C TYR A 27 9.15 16.85 -19.01
N GLU A 28 10.03 17.62 -19.65
CA GLU A 28 11.20 17.10 -20.36
C GLU A 28 12.17 16.33 -19.44
N GLN A 29 12.29 16.78 -18.18
CA GLN A 29 13.09 16.10 -17.16
C GLN A 29 12.30 15.07 -16.35
N ALA A 30 10.97 15.17 -16.36
CA ALA A 30 10.06 14.21 -15.73
C ALA A 30 9.96 12.92 -16.53
N THR A 31 10.01 12.96 -17.86
CA THR A 31 9.92 11.80 -18.76
C THR A 31 10.76 10.59 -18.32
N PRO A 32 12.10 10.70 -18.13
CA PRO A 32 12.91 9.56 -17.68
C PRO A 32 12.58 9.10 -16.26
N LEU A 33 12.15 10.02 -15.39
CA LEU A 33 11.71 9.70 -14.03
C LEU A 33 10.39 8.92 -14.08
N VAL A 34 9.42 9.37 -14.85
CA VAL A 34 8.14 8.69 -15.05
C VAL A 34 8.36 7.28 -15.61
N GLN A 35 9.24 7.11 -16.61
CA GLN A 35 9.60 5.78 -17.11
C GLN A 35 10.18 4.87 -16.02
N GLN A 36 11.13 5.37 -15.22
CA GLN A 36 11.67 4.61 -14.09
C GLN A 36 10.59 4.28 -13.06
N GLY A 37 9.70 5.23 -12.76
CA GLY A 37 8.57 5.01 -11.87
C GLY A 37 7.70 3.88 -12.39
N VAL A 38 7.26 3.97 -13.65
CA VAL A 38 6.40 2.96 -14.27
C VAL A 38 7.03 1.58 -14.21
N ALA A 39 8.33 1.46 -14.50
CA ALA A 39 9.06 0.20 -14.39
C ALA A 39 9.05 -0.35 -12.94
N LYS A 40 9.29 0.50 -11.94
CA LYS A 40 9.26 0.08 -10.52
C LYS A 40 7.85 -0.31 -10.06
N ALA A 41 6.81 0.38 -10.53
CA ALA A 41 5.43 0.02 -10.23
C ALA A 41 5.06 -1.34 -10.84
N GLN A 42 5.57 -1.68 -12.02
CA GLN A 42 5.39 -3.02 -12.61
C GLN A 42 6.09 -4.11 -11.78
N GLU A 43 7.32 -3.85 -11.33
CA GLU A 43 8.01 -4.77 -10.43
C GLU A 43 7.27 -4.93 -9.09
N LEU A 44 6.76 -3.83 -8.52
CA LEU A 44 5.95 -3.85 -7.30
C LEU A 44 4.70 -4.70 -7.50
N GLN A 45 3.96 -4.47 -8.59
CA GLN A 45 2.75 -5.22 -8.92
C GLN A 45 3.06 -6.71 -9.06
N LYS A 46 4.15 -7.07 -9.74
CA LYS A 46 4.60 -8.46 -9.86
C LYS A 46 4.93 -9.08 -8.50
N THR A 47 5.67 -8.35 -7.67
CA THR A 47 6.05 -8.77 -6.31
C THR A 47 4.83 -8.98 -5.42
N LEU A 48 3.85 -8.07 -5.51
CA LEU A 48 2.58 -8.19 -4.78
C LEU A 48 1.79 -9.40 -5.25
N ILE A 49 1.62 -9.63 -6.56
CA ILE A 49 0.90 -10.80 -7.09
C ILE A 49 1.53 -12.11 -6.61
N GLU A 50 2.86 -12.22 -6.68
CA GLU A 50 3.59 -13.43 -6.26
C GLU A 50 3.45 -13.70 -4.74
N GLN A 51 3.31 -12.66 -3.92
CA GLN A 51 3.21 -12.77 -2.46
C GLN A 51 1.77 -12.75 -1.93
N THR A 52 0.80 -12.28 -2.72
CA THR A 52 -0.64 -12.23 -2.37
C THR A 52 -1.17 -13.55 -1.81
N PRO A 53 -0.86 -14.75 -2.37
CA PRO A 53 -1.36 -16.01 -1.81
C PRO A 53 -0.74 -16.39 -0.46
N HIS A 54 0.34 -15.74 -0.03
CA HIS A 54 1.02 -16.00 1.23
C HIS A 54 0.72 -14.94 2.30
N LEU A 55 -0.16 -13.98 1.99
CA LEU A 55 -0.53 -12.89 2.89
C LEU A 55 -1.70 -13.22 3.81
N THR A 56 -1.79 -12.50 4.92
CA THR A 56 -2.99 -12.49 5.78
C THR A 56 -4.13 -11.76 5.06
N ALA A 57 -5.39 -12.07 5.39
CA ALA A 57 -6.55 -11.43 4.73
C ALA A 57 -6.49 -9.88 4.74
N ALA A 58 -6.05 -9.28 5.86
CA ALA A 58 -5.87 -7.83 5.97
C ALA A 58 -4.72 -7.31 5.09
N ALA A 59 -3.59 -8.03 5.03
CA ALA A 59 -2.49 -7.66 4.15
C ALA A 59 -2.84 -7.91 2.67
N GLN A 60 -3.71 -8.86 2.38
CA GLN A 60 -4.21 -9.18 1.04
C GLN A 60 -5.12 -8.06 0.51
N GLU A 61 -6.00 -7.51 1.34
CA GLU A 61 -6.80 -6.31 1.03
C GLU A 61 -5.90 -5.11 0.70
N GLN A 62 -4.90 -4.86 1.54
CA GLN A 62 -3.96 -3.75 1.33
C GLN A 62 -3.04 -3.99 0.12
N ALA A 63 -2.63 -5.23 -0.14
CA ALA A 63 -1.88 -5.60 -1.33
C ALA A 63 -2.72 -5.40 -2.61
N ASN A 64 -4.02 -5.73 -2.58
CA ASN A 64 -4.94 -5.45 -3.68
C ASN A 64 -5.07 -3.93 -3.93
N ALA A 65 -5.20 -3.13 -2.88
CA ALA A 65 -5.22 -1.66 -3.00
C ALA A 65 -3.91 -1.13 -3.59
N ALA A 66 -2.77 -1.61 -3.10
CA ALA A 66 -1.46 -1.25 -3.63
C ALA A 66 -1.32 -1.62 -5.12
N MET A 67 -1.81 -2.79 -5.54
CA MET A 67 -1.82 -3.19 -6.95
C MET A 67 -2.73 -2.30 -7.81
N GLN A 68 -3.90 -1.91 -7.31
CA GLN A 68 -4.79 -0.99 -8.03
C GLN A 68 -4.15 0.38 -8.24
N HIS A 69 -3.55 0.94 -7.18
CA HIS A 69 -2.85 2.22 -7.26
C HIS A 69 -1.59 2.14 -8.11
N ALA A 70 -0.82 1.04 -8.05
CA ALA A 70 0.32 0.80 -8.93
C ALA A 70 -0.11 0.71 -10.40
N GLY A 71 -1.22 0.04 -10.70
CA GLY A 71 -1.81 -0.01 -12.04
C GLY A 71 -2.26 1.36 -12.55
N ALA A 72 -2.95 2.13 -11.71
CA ALA A 72 -3.36 3.50 -12.02
C ALA A 72 -2.15 4.43 -12.25
N PHE A 73 -1.09 4.26 -11.44
CA PHE A 73 0.17 4.96 -11.59
C PHE A 73 0.86 4.62 -12.92
N ILE A 74 0.93 3.34 -13.30
CA ILE A 74 1.49 2.88 -14.58
C ILE A 74 0.71 3.49 -15.76
N ALA A 75 -0.62 3.41 -15.70
CA ALA A 75 -1.49 3.96 -16.74
C ALA A 75 -1.28 5.47 -16.87
N THR A 76 -1.27 6.19 -15.74
CA THR A 76 -1.04 7.64 -15.72
C THR A 76 0.35 7.99 -16.23
N GLY A 77 1.38 7.24 -15.85
CA GLY A 77 2.74 7.46 -16.32
C GLY A 77 2.88 7.27 -17.83
N LYS A 78 2.21 6.27 -18.40
CA LYS A 78 2.11 6.13 -19.86
C LYS A 78 1.38 7.31 -20.48
N THR A 79 0.26 7.75 -19.90
CA THR A 79 -0.45 8.94 -20.38
C THR A 79 0.42 10.19 -20.28
N VAL A 80 1.22 10.38 -19.24
CA VAL A 80 2.20 11.49 -19.17
C VAL A 80 3.16 11.40 -20.34
N LEU A 81 3.74 10.23 -20.62
CA LEU A 81 4.71 10.02 -21.69
C LEU A 81 4.12 10.19 -23.10
N GLU A 82 2.84 9.86 -23.26
CA GLU A 82 2.10 9.99 -24.52
C GLU A 82 1.50 11.40 -24.70
N ALA A 83 1.19 12.09 -23.61
CA ALA A 83 0.63 13.43 -23.61
C ALA A 83 1.72 14.49 -23.80
N GLY A 84 1.44 15.48 -24.64
CA GLY A 84 2.33 16.64 -24.79
C GLY A 84 2.49 17.45 -23.50
N THR A 85 3.50 18.34 -23.48
CA THR A 85 3.88 19.21 -22.34
C THR A 85 2.70 19.89 -21.62
N ALA A 86 1.64 20.25 -22.35
CA ALA A 86 0.46 20.94 -21.81
C ALA A 86 -0.44 20.08 -20.91
N GLN A 87 -0.59 18.79 -21.22
CA GLN A 87 -1.42 17.86 -20.43
C GLN A 87 -0.60 17.08 -19.41
N ALA A 88 0.71 16.96 -19.65
CA ALA A 88 1.61 16.24 -18.78
C ALA A 88 1.62 16.76 -17.33
N GLN A 89 1.47 18.06 -17.09
CA GLN A 89 1.44 18.59 -15.71
C GLN A 89 0.26 18.03 -14.89
N GLN A 90 -0.95 17.99 -15.44
CA GLN A 90 -2.11 17.42 -14.75
C GLN A 90 -1.91 15.93 -14.50
N HIS A 91 -1.40 15.20 -15.50
CA HIS A 91 -1.13 13.78 -15.36
C HIS A 91 0.03 13.50 -14.39
N LEU A 92 1.03 14.37 -14.29
CA LEU A 92 2.12 14.27 -13.31
C LEU A 92 1.62 14.45 -11.87
N SER A 93 0.63 15.34 -11.66
CA SER A 93 -0.02 15.46 -10.35
C SER A 93 -0.79 14.20 -9.97
N ILE A 94 -1.55 13.62 -10.91
CA ILE A 94 -2.25 12.35 -10.71
C ILE A 94 -1.25 11.21 -10.49
N PHE A 95 -0.16 11.20 -11.25
CA PHE A 95 0.92 10.23 -11.14
C PHE A 95 1.52 10.27 -9.73
N ALA A 96 1.81 11.46 -9.21
CA ALA A 96 2.37 11.57 -7.87
C ALA A 96 1.39 11.15 -6.76
N ASP A 97 0.12 11.48 -6.90
CA ASP A 97 -0.92 11.06 -5.96
C ASP A 97 -1.09 9.53 -5.94
N GLN A 98 -1.13 8.89 -7.12
CA GLN A 98 -1.23 7.43 -7.22
C GLN A 98 0.02 6.73 -6.70
N ALA A 99 1.22 7.30 -6.92
CA ALA A 99 2.46 6.77 -6.35
C ALA A 99 2.41 6.77 -4.82
N ARG A 100 1.94 7.88 -4.24
CA ARG A 100 1.79 8.02 -2.80
C ARG A 100 0.79 7.02 -2.23
N LYS A 101 -0.36 6.83 -2.87
CA LYS A 101 -1.37 5.86 -2.45
C LYS A 101 -0.88 4.41 -2.58
N ALA A 102 -0.20 4.08 -3.68
CA ALA A 102 0.41 2.77 -3.86
C ALA A 102 1.44 2.48 -2.78
N ALA A 103 2.27 3.48 -2.45
CA ALA A 103 3.25 3.36 -1.38
C ALA A 103 2.58 3.15 -0.02
N ASP A 104 1.63 3.99 0.35
CA ASP A 104 0.92 3.92 1.64
C ASP A 104 0.20 2.58 1.83
N ALA A 105 -0.50 2.10 0.80
CA ALA A 105 -1.13 0.78 0.79
C ALA A 105 -0.11 -0.36 0.91
N THR A 106 1.06 -0.23 0.28
CA THR A 106 2.16 -1.20 0.42
C THR A 106 2.69 -1.21 1.85
N PHE A 107 2.97 -0.04 2.45
CA PHE A 107 3.40 0.05 3.85
C PHE A 107 2.36 -0.55 4.80
N SER A 108 1.08 -0.25 4.58
CA SER A 108 -0.03 -0.80 5.35
C SER A 108 -0.14 -2.32 5.21
N ALA A 109 0.06 -2.86 4.00
CA ALA A 109 0.10 -4.30 3.76
C ALA A 109 1.27 -4.97 4.50
N VAL A 110 2.46 -4.36 4.45
CA VAL A 110 3.66 -4.87 5.13
C VAL A 110 3.46 -4.86 6.64
N GLN A 111 2.97 -3.74 7.18
CA GLN A 111 2.71 -3.58 8.62
C GLN A 111 1.67 -4.60 9.09
N SER A 112 0.58 -4.77 8.33
CA SER A 112 -0.45 -5.77 8.62
C SER A 112 0.07 -7.22 8.54
N ALA A 113 1.01 -7.50 7.63
CA ALA A 113 1.65 -8.79 7.52
C ALA A 113 2.65 -9.05 8.67
N THR A 114 3.38 -8.02 9.13
CA THR A 114 4.40 -8.12 10.19
C THR A 114 3.82 -8.06 11.61
N GLN A 115 2.68 -7.38 11.83
CA GLN A 115 2.01 -7.36 13.14
C GLN A 115 1.58 -8.75 13.61
N LYS A 116 1.35 -9.70 12.69
CA LYS A 116 1.05 -11.10 13.04
C LYS A 116 2.31 -11.94 13.30
N SER A 117 3.50 -11.44 12.97
CA SER A 117 4.79 -12.12 13.12
C SER A 117 5.54 -11.72 14.40
N ALA A 118 4.98 -10.84 15.24
CA ALA A 118 5.53 -10.59 16.57
C ALA A 118 5.33 -11.82 17.48
N PRO A 119 6.40 -12.45 18.01
CA PRO A 119 6.25 -13.45 19.06
C PRO A 119 5.94 -12.73 20.37
N GLY A 120 4.66 -12.61 20.73
CA GLY A 120 4.29 -12.04 22.02
C GLY A 120 2.90 -11.42 22.09
N THR A 121 1.86 -12.20 21.81
CA THR A 121 0.60 -12.34 22.57
C THR A 121 -0.49 -12.82 21.60
N PRO A 122 -1.22 -13.91 21.93
CA PRO A 122 -2.38 -14.30 21.13
C PRO A 122 -3.41 -13.14 21.15
N PRO A 123 -4.21 -12.95 20.08
CA PRO A 123 -5.35 -12.05 20.16
C PRO A 123 -6.20 -12.53 21.33
N THR A 124 -6.34 -11.70 22.35
CA THR A 124 -7.22 -11.99 23.47
C THR A 124 -8.60 -12.22 22.87
N PRO A 125 -9.28 -13.35 23.17
CA PRO A 125 -10.68 -13.50 22.79
C PRO A 125 -11.47 -12.30 23.34
N PRO A 126 -12.61 -11.93 22.71
CA PRO A 126 -13.45 -10.86 23.23
C PRO A 126 -13.69 -11.09 24.73
N PRO A 127 -13.67 -10.03 25.57
CA PRO A 127 -13.88 -10.20 27.00
C PRO A 127 -15.19 -10.97 27.21
N PRO A 128 -15.23 -11.96 28.12
CA PRO A 128 -16.47 -12.63 28.44
C PRO A 128 -17.50 -11.57 28.87
N PRO A 129 -18.80 -11.78 28.62
CA PRO A 129 -19.82 -10.91 29.18
C PRO A 129 -19.61 -10.78 30.69
N PRO A 130 -19.84 -9.59 31.27
CA PRO A 130 -19.63 -9.38 32.70
C PRO A 130 -20.44 -10.43 33.49
N PRO A 131 -19.89 -11.00 34.57
CA PRO A 131 -20.62 -11.94 35.41
C PRO A 131 -21.89 -11.25 35.90
N GLU A 132 -23.04 -11.92 35.73
CA GLU A 132 -24.28 -11.48 36.35
C GLU A 132 -24.07 -11.30 37.86
N PRO A 133 -24.56 -10.20 38.44
CA PRO A 133 -24.44 -9.96 39.87
C PRO A 133 -25.06 -11.13 40.65
N PRO A 134 -24.46 -11.56 41.77
CA PRO A 134 -24.98 -12.66 42.57
C PRO A 134 -26.40 -12.31 43.02
N LYS A 135 -27.36 -13.19 42.70
CA LYS A 135 -28.70 -13.14 43.29
C LYS A 135 -28.55 -13.15 44.83
N PRO A 136 -29.16 -12.19 45.55
CA PRO A 136 -29.13 -12.20 47.00
C PRO A 136 -29.83 -13.46 47.53
N PRO A 137 -29.28 -14.13 48.56
CA PRO A 137 -29.95 -15.25 49.19
C PRO A 137 -31.12 -14.72 50.03
N GLY A 138 -32.33 -15.15 49.69
CA GLY A 138 -33.49 -15.03 50.56
C GLY A 138 -34.50 -13.95 50.16
N SER A 139 -35.58 -14.39 49.51
CA SER A 139 -36.91 -13.93 49.89
C SER A 139 -37.88 -15.09 49.63
N THR A 140 -38.18 -15.76 50.72
CA THR A 140 -39.38 -16.56 50.95
C THR A 140 -40.62 -15.80 50.49
N TYR A 141 -41.51 -16.49 49.78
CA TYR A 141 -42.95 -16.48 50.03
C TYR A 141 -43.55 -17.81 49.59
#